data_AF-A0A924Z977-F1
#
_entry.id   AF-A0A924Z977-F1
#
_cell.length_a   1.000
_cell.length_b   1.000
_cell.length_c   1.000
_cell.angle_alpha   90.00
_cell.angle_beta   90.00
_cell.angle_gamma   90.00
#
_symmetry.space_group_name_H-M   'P 1'
#
loop_
_entity.id
_entity.type
_entity.pdbx_description
1 polymer ?
#
loop_
_entity_poly.entity_id
_entity_poly.type
_entity_poly.pdbx_seq_one_letter_code
_entity_poly.pdbx_strand_id
1 'polypeptide(L)'
;MIQPWTRDQMAARVARDIAEGMVVNLGIGLPTRVANHLPKPGAADFREIILQSENGILGMGPAPPPGEEDFDLINAAKHPATLLPGGCYFHHADSFAMMR
;
A
#
# COMPACT_ATOMS: atom_id res chain seq x y z
N MET A 1 -11.53 5.66 -32.91
CA MET A 1 -11.19 6.66 -31.86
C MET A 1 -10.56 5.92 -30.70
N ILE A 2 -9.43 6.40 -30.17
CA ILE A 2 -8.81 5.85 -28.95
C ILE A 2 -9.43 6.57 -27.76
N GLN A 3 -10.04 5.82 -26.83
CA GLN A 3 -10.58 6.36 -25.59
C GLN A 3 -9.47 6.40 -24.53
N PRO A 4 -9.23 7.53 -23.83
CA PRO A 4 -8.27 7.58 -22.75
C PRO A 4 -8.72 6.72 -21.57
N TRP A 5 -7.76 6.14 -20.84
CA TRP A 5 -8.04 5.40 -19.61
C TRP A 5 -8.50 6.32 -18.48
N THR A 6 -9.42 5.82 -17.66
CA THR A 6 -9.75 6.45 -16.38
C THR A 6 -8.59 6.28 -15.40
N ARG A 7 -8.55 7.10 -14.35
CA ARG A 7 -7.56 6.96 -13.26
C ARG A 7 -7.59 5.58 -12.62
N ASP A 8 -8.78 4.99 -12.52
CA ASP A 8 -8.98 3.67 -11.95
C ASP A 8 -8.45 2.56 -12.87
N GLN A 9 -8.70 2.68 -14.19
CA GLN A 9 -8.12 1.77 -15.19
C GLN A 9 -6.59 1.84 -15.23
N MET A 10 -6.01 3.04 -15.09
CA MET A 10 -4.56 3.20 -14.96
C MET A 10 -4.02 2.49 -13.71
N ALA A 11 -4.65 2.70 -12.55
CA ALA A 11 -4.23 2.06 -11.31
C ALA A 11 -4.34 0.53 -11.37
N ALA A 12 -5.44 0.01 -11.91
CA ALA A 12 -5.66 -1.41 -12.12
C ALA A 12 -4.64 -2.02 -13.10
N ARG A 13 -4.21 -1.28 -14.12
CA ARG A 13 -3.15 -1.72 -15.04
C ARG A 13 -1.82 -1.84 -14.30
N VAL A 14 -1.45 -0.84 -13.50
CA VAL A 14 -0.18 -0.85 -12.73
C VAL A 14 -0.18 -1.96 -11.67
N ALA A 15 -1.31 -2.21 -11.00
CA ALA A 15 -1.42 -3.29 -10.01
C ALA A 15 -1.06 -4.68 -10.58
N ARG A 16 -1.29 -4.90 -11.87
CA ARG A 16 -0.94 -6.15 -12.56
C ARG A 16 0.57 -6.31 -12.79
N ASP A 17 1.33 -5.22 -12.82
CA ASP A 17 2.79 -5.26 -13.00
C ASP A 17 3.53 -5.57 -11.69
N ILE A 18 2.85 -5.49 -10.54
CA ILE A 18 3.43 -5.82 -9.24
C ILE A 18 3.38 -7.35 -9.06
N ALA A 19 4.54 -7.96 -8.87
CA ALA A 19 4.70 -9.40 -8.72
C ALA A 19 4.62 -9.86 -7.25
N GLU A 20 4.45 -11.17 -7.07
CA GLU A 20 4.54 -11.85 -5.77
C GLU A 20 5.83 -11.48 -5.02
N GLY A 21 5.72 -11.24 -3.72
CA GLY A 21 6.85 -10.98 -2.82
C GLY A 21 7.48 -9.59 -2.96
N MET A 22 6.95 -8.72 -3.83
CA MET A 22 7.49 -7.37 -3.97
C MET A 22 7.19 -6.51 -2.74
N VAL A 23 8.21 -5.78 -2.30
CA VAL A 23 8.07 -4.67 -1.34
C VAL A 23 7.86 -3.39 -2.12
N VAL A 24 6.74 -2.72 -1.91
CA VAL A 24 6.31 -1.59 -2.73
C VAL A 24 5.98 -0.38 -1.85
N ASN A 25 6.58 0.76 -2.18
CA ASN A 25 6.13 2.06 -1.69
C ASN A 25 5.22 2.71 -2.74
N LEU A 26 4.05 3.21 -2.31
CA LEU A 26 3.08 3.86 -3.18
C LEU A 26 2.87 5.32 -2.74
N GLY A 27 3.45 6.23 -3.51
CA GLY A 27 3.33 7.67 -3.26
C GLY A 27 1.88 8.19 -3.27
N ILE A 28 1.64 9.28 -2.55
CA ILE A 28 0.32 9.90 -2.39
C ILE A 28 -0.29 10.27 -3.76
N GLY A 29 -1.57 9.93 -3.96
CA GLY A 29 -2.36 10.40 -5.10
C GLY A 29 -2.85 9.26 -6.00
N LEU A 30 -2.39 9.23 -7.26
CA LEU A 30 -2.73 8.13 -8.17
C LEU A 30 -2.06 6.80 -7.76
N PRO A 31 -0.79 6.76 -7.30
CA PRO A 31 -0.17 5.50 -6.90
C PRO A 31 -0.85 4.83 -5.70
N THR A 32 -1.33 5.58 -4.70
CA THR A 32 -2.11 4.96 -3.59
C THR A 32 -3.38 4.25 -4.06
N ARG A 33 -3.97 4.63 -5.20
CA ARG A 33 -5.11 3.89 -5.78
C ARG A 33 -4.74 2.49 -6.26
N VAL A 34 -3.47 2.25 -6.60
CA VAL A 34 -2.96 0.93 -7.01
C VAL A 34 -3.18 -0.09 -5.90
N ALA A 35 -3.01 0.30 -4.62
CA ALA A 35 -3.26 -0.55 -3.46
C ALA A 35 -4.67 -1.17 -3.43
N ASN A 36 -5.68 -0.43 -3.91
CA ASN A 36 -7.07 -0.91 -3.95
C ASN A 36 -7.31 -2.02 -4.98
N HIS A 37 -6.42 -2.15 -5.96
CA HIS A 37 -6.48 -3.12 -7.05
C HIS A 37 -5.53 -4.31 -6.84
N LEU A 38 -4.81 -4.35 -5.71
CA LEU A 38 -3.97 -5.49 -5.38
C LEU A 38 -4.84 -6.69 -4.97
N PRO A 39 -4.43 -7.92 -5.34
CA PRO A 39 -5.11 -9.13 -4.88
C PRO A 39 -5.16 -9.20 -3.35
N LYS A 40 -6.36 -9.45 -2.80
CA LYS A 40 -6.58 -9.48 -1.35
C LYS A 40 -6.43 -10.90 -0.81
N PRO A 41 -6.04 -11.07 0.46
CA PRO A 41 -6.03 -12.38 1.11
C PRO A 41 -7.36 -13.13 0.89
N GLY A 42 -7.28 -14.38 0.44
CA GLY A 42 -8.45 -15.22 0.12
C GLY A 42 -9.00 -15.10 -1.31
N ALA A 43 -8.47 -14.20 -2.14
CA ALA A 43 -8.78 -14.17 -3.57
C ALA A 43 -8.12 -15.35 -4.32
N ALA A 44 -8.73 -15.81 -5.42
CA ALA A 44 -8.19 -16.90 -6.23
C ALA A 44 -6.84 -16.56 -6.89
N ASP A 45 -6.60 -15.27 -7.10
CA ASP A 45 -5.37 -14.69 -7.64
C ASP A 45 -4.53 -14.01 -6.54
N PHE A 46 -4.73 -14.40 -5.27
CA PHE A 46 -3.99 -13.83 -4.16
C PHE A 46 -2.47 -13.89 -4.40
N ARG A 47 -1.83 -12.75 -4.12
CA ARG A 47 -0.39 -12.58 -4.19
C ARG A 47 0.08 -11.74 -3.02
N GLU A 48 1.10 -12.18 -2.30
CA GLU A 48 1.65 -11.43 -1.18
C GLU A 48 2.45 -10.23 -1.70
N ILE A 49 1.98 -9.03 -1.36
CA ILE A 49 2.62 -7.76 -1.71
C ILE A 49 2.76 -6.95 -0.43
N ILE A 50 3.98 -6.53 -0.12
CA ILE A 50 4.30 -5.90 1.14
C ILE A 50 4.35 -4.39 0.93
N LEU A 51 3.37 -3.68 1.48
CA LEU A 51 3.33 -2.22 1.39
C LEU A 51 4.27 -1.60 2.43
N GLN A 52 5.19 -0.78 1.94
CA GLN A 52 6.11 0.01 2.74
C GLN A 52 5.63 1.46 2.78
N SER A 53 5.66 2.08 3.96
CA SER A 53 5.37 3.50 4.16
C SER A 53 6.61 4.22 4.70
N GLU A 54 6.92 5.38 4.13
CA GLU A 54 8.13 6.16 4.40
C GLU A 54 8.28 6.58 5.88
N ASN A 55 7.16 6.69 6.60
CA ASN A 55 7.15 7.01 8.02
C ASN A 55 7.48 5.83 8.96
N GLY A 56 7.95 4.70 8.42
CA GLY A 56 8.53 3.63 9.23
C GLY A 56 7.65 2.39 9.39
N ILE A 57 6.86 2.04 8.37
CA ILE A 57 5.96 0.88 8.39
C ILE A 57 6.30 -0.05 7.24
N LEU A 58 6.41 -1.35 7.51
CA LEU A 58 6.44 -2.42 6.50
C LEU A 58 5.29 -3.38 6.78
N GLY A 59 4.53 -3.74 5.75
CA GLY A 59 3.30 -4.52 5.92
C GLY A 59 2.08 -3.64 6.26
N MET A 60 2.01 -2.43 5.71
CA MET A 60 0.87 -1.53 5.88
C MET A 60 -0.40 -2.14 5.26
N GLY A 61 -1.48 -2.16 6.04
CA GLY A 61 -2.81 -2.61 5.61
C GLY A 61 -3.73 -1.48 5.14
N PRO A 62 -5.01 -1.77 4.88
CA PRO A 62 -6.01 -0.76 4.51
C PRO A 62 -6.32 0.19 5.68
N ALA A 63 -7.16 1.20 5.41
CA ALA A 63 -7.73 2.03 6.46
C ALA A 63 -8.53 1.17 7.47
N PRO A 64 -8.50 1.50 8.77
CA PRO A 64 -9.28 0.79 9.77
C PRO A 64 -10.79 1.04 9.60
N PRO A 65 -11.65 0.17 10.16
CA PRO A 65 -13.08 0.43 10.29
C PRO A 65 -13.37 1.72 11.07
N PRO A 66 -14.52 2.40 10.83
CA PRO A 66 -14.90 3.57 11.59
C PRO A 66 -14.99 3.29 13.09
N GLY A 67 -14.31 4.09 13.90
CA GLY A 67 -14.23 3.94 15.36
C GLY A 67 -13.07 3.06 15.86
N GLU A 68 -12.30 2.46 14.95
CA GLU A 68 -11.09 1.69 15.26
C GLU A 68 -9.81 2.44 14.83
N GLU A 69 -9.89 3.76 14.64
CA GLU A 69 -8.75 4.57 14.24
C GLU A 69 -7.70 4.66 15.36
N ASP A 70 -6.46 4.33 15.01
CA ASP A 70 -5.27 4.62 15.82
C ASP A 70 -4.47 5.74 15.14
N PHE A 71 -4.36 6.89 15.81
CA PHE A 71 -3.67 8.07 15.27
C PHE A 71 -2.15 8.02 15.41
N ASP A 72 -1.61 7.04 16.16
CA ASP A 72 -0.18 6.74 16.14
C ASP A 72 0.17 5.82 14.95
N LEU A 73 -0.82 5.12 14.38
CA LEU A 73 -0.70 4.28 13.19
C LEU A 73 -1.29 4.96 11.95
N ILE A 74 -0.48 5.83 11.34
CA ILE A 74 -0.87 6.56 10.11
C ILE A 74 0.03 6.21 8.93
N ASN A 75 -0.49 6.36 7.71
CA ASN A 75 0.31 6.29 6.49
C ASN A 75 1.03 7.62 6.20
N ALA A 76 1.87 7.64 5.15
CA ALA A 76 2.58 8.84 4.69
C ALA A 76 1.67 10.06 4.40
N ALA A 77 0.38 9.83 4.08
CA ALA A 77 -0.60 10.87 3.83
C ALA A 77 -1.32 11.36 5.11
N LYS A 78 -0.92 10.91 6.29
CA LYS A 78 -1.52 11.24 7.60
C LYS A 78 -2.95 10.73 7.77
N HIS A 79 -3.32 9.67 7.06
CA HIS A 79 -4.57 8.97 7.28
C HIS A 79 -4.34 7.73 8.16
N PRO A 80 -5.28 7.38 9.06
CA PRO A 80 -5.22 6.13 9.82
C PRO A 80 -5.04 4.92 8.91
N ALA A 81 -4.22 3.98 9.36
CA ALA A 81 -3.91 2.75 8.66
C ALA A 81 -4.02 1.56 9.62
N THR A 82 -3.86 0.35 9.08
CA THR A 82 -3.74 -0.88 9.86
C THR A 82 -2.37 -1.51 9.60
N LEU A 83 -1.97 -2.45 10.45
CA LEU A 83 -0.77 -3.26 10.27
C LEU A 83 -1.19 -4.70 9.98
N LEU A 84 -0.70 -5.28 8.88
CA LEU A 84 -0.97 -6.67 8.55
C LEU A 84 -0.12 -7.63 9.42
N PRO A 85 -0.54 -8.89 9.62
CA PRO A 85 0.28 -9.90 10.28
C PRO A 85 1.68 -9.99 9.66
N GLY A 86 2.72 -10.02 10.51
CA GLY A 86 4.11 -9.99 10.07
C GLY A 86 4.66 -8.59 9.75
N GLY A 87 3.82 -7.55 9.78
CA GLY A 87 4.27 -6.17 9.65
C GLY A 87 5.14 -5.70 10.80
N CYS A 88 5.96 -4.68 10.56
CA CYS A 88 6.87 -4.12 11.55
C CYS A 88 6.99 -2.60 11.48
N TYR A 89 7.48 -2.04 12.59
CA TYR A 89 7.85 -0.63 12.72
C TYR A 89 9.36 -0.47 12.75
N PHE A 90 9.84 0.64 12.22
CA PHE A 90 11.25 1.01 12.26
C PHE A 90 11.40 2.53 12.28
N HIS A 91 12.57 3.00 12.71
CA HIS A 91 12.83 4.44 12.77
C HIS A 91 12.85 5.03 11.35
N HIS A 92 12.48 6.31 11.21
CA HIS A 92 12.42 6.94 9.88
C HIS A 92 13.77 6.87 9.14
N ALA A 93 14.89 6.93 9.87
CA ALA A 93 16.22 6.79 9.27
C ALA A 93 16.42 5.41 8.61
N ASP A 94 15.93 4.34 9.23
CA ASP A 94 15.98 2.98 8.68
C ASP A 94 15.06 2.84 7.48
N SER A 95 13.89 3.49 7.51
CA SER A 95 12.96 3.57 6.38
C SER A 95 13.62 4.16 5.14
N PHE A 96 14.29 5.30 5.29
CA PHE A 96 15.03 5.92 4.19
C PHE A 96 16.30 5.16 3.81
N ALA A 97 16.88 4.36 4.71
CA ALA A 97 17.99 3.46 4.38
C ALA A 97 17.51 2.28 3.52
N MET A 98 16.33 1.73 3.77
CA MET A 98 15.71 0.67 2.97
C MET A 98 15.41 1.12 1.53
N MET A 99 15.08 2.39 1.33
CA MET A 99 14.71 2.94 0.02
C MET A 99 15.88 3.27 -0.92
N ARG A 100 17.09 3.49 -0.37
CA ARG A 100 18.24 4.07 -1.10
C ARG A 100 19.17 2.99 -1.65
#